data_AF-A0A5F2BS53-F1
#
_entry.id   AF-A0A5F2BS53-F1
#
_cell.length_a   1.000
_cell.length_b   1.000
_cell.length_c   1.000
_cell.angle_alpha   90.00
_cell.angle_beta   90.00
_cell.angle_gamma   90.00
#
_symmetry.space_group_name_H-M   'P 1'
#
loop_
_entity.id
_entity.type
_entity.pdbx_description
1 polymer ?
#
loop_
_entity_poly.entity_id
_entity_poly.type
_entity_poly.pdbx_seq_one_letter_code
_entity_poly.pdbx_strand_id
1 'polypeptide(L)'
;MVSIRKLVLYSGISIALVALVWILFSSEDSGDAERKKREADSVALLLGGGGSSSSSSSGSSGGRTNESIFDSSFYKAGKGEYIESNSGEAKPEDPNAADADNPMNPQSNKPYTNEEMERFSQLRERFPNNSLIPKKLSPSEKEAKKQEENQIAEAARNVYARTASPVQIRSYYNHMEKQTQDRMDIINYLVDLQKGSGEEETEKKLQNIQDSIKNQLQQVQRDKENAFKQAGF
;
A
#
# COMPACT_ATOMS: atom_id res chain seq x y z
N MET A 1 -27.75 60.85 -15.67
CA MET A 1 -26.31 61.03 -15.39
C MET A 1 -25.96 60.32 -14.11
N VAL A 2 -25.16 59.26 -14.15
CA VAL A 2 -24.77 58.52 -12.94
C VAL A 2 -23.68 59.33 -12.24
N SER A 3 -23.93 59.71 -10.98
CA SER A 3 -22.97 60.47 -10.16
C SER A 3 -21.67 59.66 -10.00
N ILE A 4 -20.53 60.31 -10.19
CA ILE A 4 -19.17 59.73 -10.05
C ILE A 4 -19.00 58.98 -8.72
N ARG A 5 -19.68 59.43 -7.66
CA ARG A 5 -19.68 58.75 -6.34
C ARG A 5 -20.29 57.34 -6.39
N LYS A 6 -21.35 57.15 -7.19
CA LYS A 6 -21.98 55.83 -7.38
C LYS A 6 -21.08 54.92 -8.22
N LEU A 7 -20.38 55.48 -9.21
CA LEU A 7 -19.48 54.75 -10.11
C LEU A 7 -18.26 54.18 -9.35
N VAL A 8 -17.69 54.95 -8.41
CA VAL A 8 -16.60 54.48 -7.53
C VAL A 8 -17.08 53.41 -6.55
N LEU A 9 -18.28 53.55 -5.99
CA LEU A 9 -18.88 52.55 -5.08
C LEU A 9 -19.14 51.21 -5.78
N TYR A 10 -19.74 51.23 -6.98
CA TYR A 10 -20.00 49.99 -7.73
C TYR A 10 -18.71 49.33 -8.22
N SER A 11 -17.68 50.11 -8.59
CA SER A 11 -16.37 49.57 -8.98
C SER A 11 -15.68 48.87 -7.81
N GLY A 12 -15.69 49.47 -6.60
CA GLY A 12 -15.10 48.85 -5.41
C GLY A 12 -15.81 47.56 -5.01
N ILE A 13 -17.15 47.54 -5.05
CA ILE A 13 -17.95 46.34 -4.74
C ILE A 13 -17.70 45.23 -5.78
N SER A 14 -17.55 45.58 -7.06
CA SER A 14 -17.27 44.60 -8.11
C SER A 14 -15.89 43.95 -7.95
N ILE A 15 -14.87 44.73 -7.56
CA ILE A 15 -13.52 44.20 -7.29
C ILE A 15 -13.54 43.32 -6.03
N ALA A 16 -14.26 43.72 -4.99
CA ALA A 16 -14.41 42.92 -3.78
C ALA A 16 -15.14 41.60 -4.06
N LEU A 17 -16.18 41.60 -4.89
CA LEU A 17 -16.88 40.37 -5.29
C LEU A 17 -15.99 39.44 -6.12
N VAL A 18 -15.20 39.97 -7.06
CA VAL A 18 -14.25 39.14 -7.82
C VAL A 18 -13.18 38.54 -6.90
N ALA A 19 -12.67 39.31 -5.94
CA ALA A 19 -11.73 38.80 -4.95
C ALA A 19 -12.34 37.73 -4.03
N LEU A 20 -13.62 37.89 -3.65
CA LEU A 20 -14.33 36.93 -2.80
C LEU A 20 -14.63 35.63 -3.54
N VAL A 21 -15.01 35.71 -4.83
CA VAL A 21 -15.14 34.55 -5.71
C VAL A 21 -13.79 33.88 -5.92
N TRP A 22 -12.71 34.66 -6.11
CA TRP A 22 -11.36 34.12 -6.26
C TRP A 22 -10.87 33.42 -4.98
N ILE A 23 -11.20 33.94 -3.81
CA ILE A 23 -10.91 33.30 -2.52
C ILE A 23 -11.74 32.03 -2.34
N LEU A 24 -13.04 32.04 -2.68
CA LEU A 24 -13.89 30.85 -2.59
C LEU A 24 -13.41 29.71 -3.50
N PHE A 25 -12.99 30.02 -4.73
CA PHE A 25 -12.41 29.05 -5.67
C PHE A 25 -10.93 28.72 -5.41
N SER A 26 -10.18 29.56 -4.68
CA SER A 26 -8.82 29.24 -4.22
C SER A 26 -8.80 28.52 -2.87
N SER A 27 -9.94 28.45 -2.17
CA SER A 27 -10.09 27.77 -0.87
C SER A 27 -10.56 26.32 -0.97
N GLU A 28 -10.70 25.78 -2.18
CA GLU A 28 -10.92 24.34 -2.36
C GLU A 28 -9.66 23.56 -1.93
N ASP A 29 -9.81 22.87 -0.79
CA ASP A 29 -9.20 21.58 -0.46
C ASP A 29 -7.67 21.48 -0.29
N SER A 30 -7.05 22.46 0.38
CA SER A 30 -5.70 22.21 0.93
C SER A 30 -5.69 21.00 1.89
N GLY A 31 -6.76 20.83 2.68
CA GLY A 31 -6.89 19.71 3.62
C GLY A 31 -7.13 18.35 2.96
N ASP A 32 -7.97 18.28 1.92
CA ASP A 32 -8.24 17.02 1.23
C ASP A 32 -7.11 16.63 0.27
N ALA A 33 -6.40 17.59 -0.33
CA ALA A 33 -5.17 17.31 -1.08
C ALA A 33 -4.08 16.73 -0.16
N GLU A 34 -3.90 17.27 1.04
CA GLU A 34 -2.95 16.72 2.03
C GLU A 34 -3.36 15.33 2.52
N ARG A 35 -4.65 15.09 2.77
CA ARG A 35 -5.17 13.77 3.15
C ARG A 35 -4.96 12.73 2.05
N LYS A 36 -5.34 13.05 0.81
CA LYS A 36 -5.12 12.19 -0.37
C LYS A 36 -3.64 11.86 -0.54
N LYS A 37 -2.75 12.85 -0.34
CA LYS A 37 -1.30 12.64 -0.41
C LYS A 37 -0.78 11.70 0.68
N ARG A 38 -1.22 11.86 1.94
CA ARG A 38 -0.84 10.97 3.05
C ARG A 38 -1.31 9.53 2.83
N GLU A 39 -2.52 9.38 2.29
CA GLU A 39 -3.08 8.07 1.96
C GLU A 39 -2.34 7.42 0.79
N ALA A 40 -2.06 8.17 -0.28
CA ALA A 40 -1.24 7.67 -1.40
C ALA A 40 0.15 7.21 -0.92
N ASP A 41 0.77 7.96 -0.02
CA ASP A 41 2.07 7.62 0.58
C ASP A 41 1.99 6.36 1.46
N SER A 42 0.91 6.19 2.23
CA SER A 42 0.68 4.98 3.02
C SER A 42 0.50 3.72 2.17
N VAL A 43 -0.15 3.86 1.01
CA VAL A 43 -0.28 2.76 0.06
C VAL A 43 1.02 2.53 -0.72
N ALA A 44 1.74 3.60 -1.06
CA ALA A 44 3.07 3.48 -1.65
C ALA A 44 4.00 2.69 -0.71
N LEU A 45 3.96 2.96 0.59
CA LEU A 45 4.73 2.23 1.60
C LEU A 45 4.35 0.74 1.69
N LEU A 46 3.06 0.43 1.52
CA LEU A 46 2.57 -0.96 1.43
C LEU A 46 3.04 -1.67 0.14
N LEU A 47 3.23 -0.92 -0.94
CA LEU A 47 3.66 -1.41 -2.24
C LEU A 47 5.17 -1.32 -2.47
N GLY A 48 5.94 -0.81 -1.51
CA GLY A 48 7.39 -0.70 -1.62
C GLY A 48 7.96 0.61 -2.17
N GLY A 49 7.14 1.64 -2.29
CA GLY A 49 7.55 3.00 -2.58
C GLY A 49 8.11 3.70 -1.33
N GLY A 50 9.28 3.28 -0.87
CA GLY A 50 10.06 4.03 0.11
C GLY A 50 10.80 5.18 -0.57
N GLY A 51 10.12 6.30 -0.80
CA GLY A 51 10.75 7.56 -1.17
C GLY A 51 11.58 8.09 0.00
N SER A 52 12.89 7.93 -0.07
CA SER A 52 13.84 8.48 0.90
C SER A 52 13.76 10.01 0.91
N SER A 53 13.08 10.55 1.91
CA SER A 53 13.25 11.96 2.29
C SER A 53 14.36 12.06 3.34
N SER A 54 15.41 12.79 2.97
CA SER A 54 16.54 13.28 3.77
C SER A 54 17.66 12.30 4.19
N SER A 55 18.76 12.31 3.42
CA SER A 55 20.08 12.65 3.97
C SER A 55 21.04 12.96 2.82
N SER A 56 21.50 14.20 2.76
CA SER A 56 22.60 14.62 1.89
C SER A 56 23.91 13.94 2.31
N SER A 57 24.37 12.97 1.52
CA SER A 57 25.79 12.59 1.53
C SER A 57 26.21 12.17 0.13
N SER A 58 27.10 12.98 -0.43
CA SER A 58 27.89 12.75 -1.64
C SER A 58 28.57 11.37 -1.65
N GLY A 59 28.49 10.65 -2.78
CA GLY A 59 29.40 9.53 -3.03
C GLY A 59 28.91 8.45 -4.02
N SER A 60 29.30 8.64 -5.28
CA SER A 60 29.69 7.60 -6.26
C SER A 60 28.72 6.50 -6.73
N SER A 61 28.44 6.55 -8.04
CA SER A 61 28.48 5.44 -9.01
C SER A 61 27.66 4.17 -8.73
N GLY A 62 26.49 4.08 -9.37
CA GLY A 62 25.82 2.82 -9.65
C GLY A 62 24.54 3.05 -10.47
N GLY A 63 24.52 2.61 -11.72
CA GLY A 63 23.47 2.89 -12.69
C GLY A 63 22.07 2.53 -12.20
N ARG A 64 21.16 3.51 -12.33
CA ARG A 64 19.72 3.34 -12.15
C ARG A 64 19.16 2.52 -13.31
N THR A 65 18.88 1.24 -13.09
CA THR A 65 17.92 0.51 -13.91
C THR A 65 16.55 0.60 -13.23
N ASN A 66 15.57 1.08 -13.98
CA ASN A 66 14.14 1.05 -13.64
C ASN A 66 13.65 -0.40 -13.64
N GLU A 67 14.07 -1.20 -12.67
CA GLU A 67 13.37 -2.44 -12.38
C GLU A 67 12.10 -2.09 -11.60
N SER A 68 10.96 -2.43 -12.20
CA SER A 68 9.65 -2.31 -11.56
C SER A 68 9.68 -3.00 -10.19
N ILE A 69 9.09 -2.37 -9.17
CA ILE A 69 8.97 -2.96 -7.82
C ILE A 69 8.22 -4.31 -7.86
N PHE A 70 7.42 -4.53 -8.91
CA PHE A 70 6.72 -5.79 -9.18
C PHE A 70 7.58 -6.87 -9.84
N ASP A 71 8.81 -6.54 -10.26
CA ASP A 71 9.74 -7.42 -10.98
C ASP A 71 11.03 -7.70 -10.18
N SER A 72 11.20 -7.05 -9.02
CA SER A 72 12.39 -7.23 -8.19
C SER A 72 12.39 -8.57 -7.46
N SER A 73 13.60 -9.10 -7.26
CA SER A 73 14.09 -10.40 -6.75
C SER A 73 13.42 -11.05 -5.52
N PHE A 74 12.33 -10.48 -5.01
CA PHE A 74 11.55 -10.97 -3.87
C PHE A 74 11.03 -12.41 -4.05
N TYR A 75 10.69 -12.83 -5.27
CA TYR A 75 10.28 -14.21 -5.54
C TYR A 75 11.45 -15.19 -5.73
N LYS A 76 12.70 -14.71 -5.82
CA LYS A 76 13.89 -15.54 -6.13
C LYS A 76 14.77 -15.87 -4.92
N ALA A 77 14.73 -15.09 -3.84
CA ALA A 77 15.71 -15.20 -2.76
C ALA A 77 15.17 -15.96 -1.53
N GLY A 78 14.97 -17.28 -1.68
CA GLY A 78 14.95 -18.18 -0.54
C GLY A 78 16.38 -18.48 -0.09
N LYS A 79 16.91 -17.70 0.87
CA LYS A 79 17.99 -18.06 1.83
C LYS A 79 18.51 -16.80 2.54
N GLY A 80 18.22 -16.70 3.84
CA GLY A 80 18.73 -15.66 4.72
C GLY A 80 20.02 -16.09 5.41
N GLU A 81 20.86 -15.12 5.72
CA GLU A 81 21.89 -15.23 6.75
C GLU A 81 21.79 -14.00 7.66
N TYR A 82 21.81 -14.26 8.97
CA TYR A 82 21.43 -13.33 10.04
C TYR A 82 22.69 -12.73 10.67
N ILE A 83 22.73 -11.42 10.91
CA ILE A 83 23.67 -10.82 11.86
C ILE A 83 22.84 -10.01 12.86
N GLU A 84 22.89 -10.48 14.11
CA GLU A 84 22.21 -9.91 15.27
C GLU A 84 23.05 -8.75 15.85
N SER A 85 22.40 -7.65 16.22
CA SER A 85 23.06 -6.62 17.03
C SER A 85 22.14 -6.06 18.11
N ASN A 86 22.75 -5.97 19.30
CA ASN A 86 22.22 -5.86 20.65
C ASN A 86 21.39 -4.60 21.01
N SER A 87 20.44 -4.86 21.92
CA SER A 87 19.87 -4.08 23.03
C SER A 87 20.30 -2.63 23.32
N GLY A 88 19.33 -1.80 23.75
CA GLY A 88 19.55 -0.80 24.82
C GLY A 88 18.78 0.53 24.76
N GLU A 89 17.89 0.74 25.74
CA GLU A 89 17.45 2.00 26.36
C GLU A 89 16.26 2.80 25.80
N ALA A 90 15.27 3.00 26.69
CA ALA A 90 14.09 3.84 26.52
C ALA A 90 14.42 5.32 26.76
N LYS A 91 14.03 6.17 25.79
CA LYS A 91 14.04 7.64 25.85
C LYS A 91 12.86 8.16 25.01
N PRO A 92 12.43 9.44 25.19
CA PRO A 92 11.04 9.89 25.04
C PRO A 92 10.47 9.59 23.65
N GLU A 93 9.15 9.38 23.55
CA GLU A 93 8.39 8.98 22.36
C GLU A 93 8.86 9.72 21.09
N ASP A 94 9.85 9.14 20.42
CA ASP A 94 10.27 9.56 19.09
C ASP A 94 9.21 8.99 18.13
N PRO A 95 8.49 9.81 17.35
CA PRO A 95 7.52 9.31 16.37
C PRO A 95 8.17 8.39 15.31
N ASN A 96 9.50 8.44 15.17
CA ASN A 96 10.28 7.51 14.35
C ASN A 96 10.73 6.25 15.08
N ALA A 97 10.49 6.13 16.39
CA ALA A 97 10.72 4.88 17.10
C ALA A 97 9.70 3.84 16.67
N ALA A 98 10.18 2.62 16.51
CA ALA A 98 9.33 1.46 16.31
C ALA A 98 9.11 0.76 17.65
N ASP A 99 7.86 0.50 18.00
CA ASP A 99 7.54 -0.31 19.17
C ASP A 99 8.02 -1.76 18.95
N ALA A 100 8.38 -2.44 20.04
CA ALA A 100 8.81 -3.84 20.00
C ALA A 100 7.75 -4.79 19.41
N ASP A 101 6.48 -4.41 19.48
CA ASP A 101 5.34 -5.17 18.98
C ASP A 101 4.95 -4.81 17.53
N ASN A 102 5.64 -3.84 16.90
CA ASN A 102 5.35 -3.47 15.52
C ASN A 102 5.72 -4.63 14.57
N PRO A 103 4.87 -4.90 13.55
CA PRO A 103 5.18 -5.92 12.55
C PRO A 103 6.47 -5.56 11.79
N MET A 104 7.18 -6.60 11.35
CA MET A 104 8.39 -6.43 10.54
C MET A 104 8.02 -6.02 9.13
N ASN A 105 8.65 -4.99 8.59
CA ASN A 105 8.55 -4.67 7.18
C ASN A 105 9.36 -5.71 6.38
N PRO A 106 8.73 -6.45 5.45
CA PRO A 106 9.41 -7.51 4.68
C PRO A 106 10.49 -6.98 3.73
N GLN A 107 10.53 -5.67 3.46
CA GLN A 107 11.48 -5.06 2.54
C GLN A 107 12.72 -4.52 3.26
N SER A 108 12.52 -3.82 4.37
CA SER A 108 13.63 -3.23 5.13
C SER A 108 14.18 -4.17 6.20
N ASN A 109 13.46 -5.26 6.52
CA ASN A 109 13.71 -6.14 7.67
C ASN A 109 13.80 -5.38 9.01
N LYS A 110 13.16 -4.21 9.08
CA LYS A 110 13.00 -3.42 10.30
C LYS A 110 11.53 -3.35 10.69
N PRO A 111 11.18 -3.26 11.98
CA PRO A 111 9.79 -3.05 12.37
C PRO A 111 9.30 -1.72 11.80
N TYR A 112 8.03 -1.66 11.41
CA TYR A 112 7.40 -0.39 11.00
C TYR A 112 7.50 0.63 12.13
N THR A 113 7.65 1.91 11.81
CA THR A 113 7.63 2.99 12.81
C THR A 113 6.21 3.21 13.33
N ASN A 114 6.08 3.91 14.45
CA ASN A 114 4.78 4.23 15.02
C ASN A 114 3.95 5.14 14.10
N GLU A 115 4.59 6.07 13.39
CA GLU A 115 3.92 6.89 12.37
C GLU A 115 3.37 6.03 11.21
N GLU A 116 4.16 5.09 10.69
CA GLU A 116 3.71 4.19 9.62
C GLU A 116 2.51 3.34 10.08
N MET A 117 2.55 2.85 11.31
CA MET A 117 1.45 2.10 11.92
C MET A 117 0.16 2.91 12.09
N GLU A 118 0.25 4.21 12.38
CA GLU A 118 -0.90 5.11 12.44
C GLU A 118 -1.52 5.29 11.03
N ARG A 119 -0.69 5.46 10.00
CA ARG A 119 -1.17 5.55 8.61
C ARG A 119 -1.84 4.26 8.17
N PHE A 120 -1.30 3.09 8.54
CA PHE A 120 -1.98 1.83 8.31
C PHE A 120 -3.30 1.69 9.06
N SER A 121 -3.47 2.35 10.21
CA SER A 121 -4.75 2.38 10.91
C SER A 121 -5.84 3.05 10.08
N GLN A 122 -5.53 4.17 9.44
CA GLN A 122 -6.46 4.88 8.56
C GLN A 122 -6.84 4.01 7.34
N LEU A 123 -5.87 3.31 6.75
CA LEU A 123 -6.16 2.36 5.68
C LEU A 123 -7.03 1.18 6.15
N ARG A 124 -6.84 0.69 7.38
CA ARG A 124 -7.68 -0.39 7.93
C ARG A 124 -9.13 0.04 8.15
N GLU A 125 -9.38 1.31 8.45
CA GLU A 125 -10.76 1.83 8.52
C GLU A 125 -11.45 1.78 7.15
N ARG A 126 -10.71 2.05 6.06
CA ARG A 126 -11.21 1.94 4.69
C ARG A 126 -11.32 0.49 4.21
N PHE A 127 -10.38 -0.36 4.59
CA PHE A 127 -10.28 -1.76 4.18
C PHE A 127 -10.27 -2.72 5.38
N PRO A 128 -11.38 -2.83 6.14
CA PRO A 128 -11.41 -3.58 7.40
C PRO A 128 -11.13 -5.07 7.24
N ASN A 129 -11.37 -5.61 6.04
CA ASN A 129 -11.20 -7.04 5.73
C ASN A 129 -9.92 -7.33 4.93
N ASN A 130 -9.03 -6.35 4.76
CA ASN A 130 -7.82 -6.52 3.96
C ASN A 130 -6.68 -7.07 4.83
N SER A 131 -6.19 -8.25 4.46
CA SER A 131 -5.19 -8.99 5.21
C SER A 131 -3.75 -8.50 4.99
N LEU A 132 -3.52 -7.66 3.98
CA LEU A 132 -2.20 -7.17 3.61
C LEU A 132 -1.76 -5.96 4.44
N ILE A 133 -2.73 -5.19 4.97
CA ILE A 133 -2.41 -3.99 5.73
C ILE A 133 -1.83 -4.40 7.10
N PRO A 134 -0.60 -3.98 7.43
CA PRO A 134 0.03 -4.34 8.69
C PRO A 134 -0.81 -3.89 9.90
N LYS A 135 -0.88 -4.76 10.90
CA LYS A 135 -1.52 -4.50 12.19
C LYS A 135 -0.72 -5.11 13.33
N LYS A 136 -0.75 -4.46 14.49
CA LYS A 136 -0.30 -5.07 15.75
C LYS A 136 -1.20 -6.26 16.04
N LEU A 137 -0.59 -7.39 16.36
CA LEU A 137 -1.29 -8.61 16.75
C LEU A 137 -1.02 -8.87 18.21
N SER A 138 -2.05 -9.25 18.96
CA SER A 138 -1.86 -9.82 20.29
C SER A 138 -1.06 -11.13 20.20
N PRO A 139 -0.43 -11.60 21.31
CA PRO A 139 0.30 -12.86 21.32
C PRO A 139 -0.53 -14.06 20.81
N SER A 140 -1.80 -14.14 21.22
CA SER A 140 -2.73 -15.19 20.75
C SER A 140 -3.03 -15.10 19.26
N GLU A 141 -3.21 -13.89 18.71
CA GLU A 141 -3.45 -13.71 17.28
C GLU A 141 -2.19 -14.00 16.46
N LYS A 142 -1.00 -13.70 16.99
CA LYS A 142 0.28 -14.00 16.35
C LYS A 142 0.50 -15.52 16.23
N GLU A 143 0.15 -16.27 17.28
CA GLU A 143 0.19 -17.73 17.25
C GLU A 143 -0.83 -18.31 16.26
N ALA A 144 -2.06 -17.81 16.26
CA ALA A 144 -3.09 -18.22 15.30
C ALA A 144 -2.66 -17.95 13.85
N LYS A 145 -2.11 -16.76 13.56
CA LYS A 145 -1.58 -16.41 12.24
C LYS A 145 -0.43 -17.32 11.83
N LYS A 146 0.49 -17.63 12.74
CA LYS A 146 1.60 -18.57 12.47
C LYS A 146 1.08 -19.98 12.15
N GLN A 147 0.04 -20.44 12.84
CA GLN A 147 -0.60 -21.72 12.54
C GLN A 147 -1.26 -21.72 11.17
N GLU A 148 -1.99 -20.66 10.83
CA GLU A 148 -2.59 -20.48 9.49
C GLU A 148 -1.52 -20.48 8.39
N GLU A 149 -0.45 -19.71 8.57
CA GLU A 149 0.69 -19.66 7.64
C GLU A 149 1.33 -21.04 7.44
N ASN A 150 1.50 -21.82 8.52
CA ASN A 150 2.01 -23.19 8.43
C ASN A 150 1.06 -24.12 7.65
N GLN A 151 -0.26 -24.03 7.89
CA GLN A 151 -1.26 -24.83 7.18
C GLN A 151 -1.26 -24.49 5.68
N ILE A 152 -1.18 -23.21 5.33
CA ILE A 152 -1.11 -22.76 3.94
C ILE A 152 0.20 -23.23 3.30
N ALA A 153 1.33 -23.15 4.00
CA ALA A 153 2.61 -23.60 3.50
C ALA A 153 2.63 -25.12 3.25
N GLU A 154 2.01 -25.90 4.13
CA GLU A 154 1.83 -27.34 3.93
C GLU A 154 0.92 -27.63 2.73
N ALA A 155 -0.23 -26.96 2.65
CA ALA A 155 -1.15 -27.08 1.53
C ALA A 155 -0.46 -26.74 0.20
N ALA A 156 0.33 -25.67 0.15
CA ALA A 156 1.12 -25.29 -1.02
C ALA A 156 2.08 -26.40 -1.44
N ARG A 157 2.87 -26.94 -0.50
CA ARG A 157 3.80 -28.06 -0.77
C ARG A 157 3.07 -29.26 -1.37
N ASN A 158 1.92 -29.62 -0.81
CA ASN A 158 1.14 -30.76 -1.29
C ASN A 158 0.49 -30.49 -2.65
N VAL A 159 0.07 -29.25 -2.93
CA VAL A 159 -0.45 -28.86 -4.25
C VAL A 159 0.64 -29.00 -5.30
N TYR A 160 1.84 -28.49 -5.03
CA TYR A 160 2.98 -28.61 -5.95
C TYR A 160 3.45 -30.06 -6.14
N ALA A 161 3.40 -30.86 -5.07
CA ALA A 161 3.70 -32.29 -5.12
C ALA A 161 2.58 -33.13 -5.78
N ARG A 162 1.44 -32.53 -6.11
CA ARG A 162 0.24 -33.21 -6.64
C ARG A 162 -0.32 -34.29 -5.70
N THR A 163 -0.13 -34.10 -4.39
CA THR A 163 -0.62 -35.00 -3.33
C THR A 163 -1.65 -34.35 -2.43
N ALA A 164 -2.05 -33.10 -2.72
CA ALA A 164 -3.01 -32.36 -1.92
C ALA A 164 -4.40 -32.97 -1.92
N SER A 165 -5.01 -33.00 -0.73
CA SER A 165 -6.44 -33.27 -0.58
C SER A 165 -7.30 -32.12 -1.13
N PRO A 166 -8.60 -32.33 -1.42
CA PRO A 166 -9.50 -31.27 -1.85
C PRO A 166 -9.56 -30.09 -0.89
N VAL A 167 -9.41 -30.33 0.41
CA VAL A 167 -9.42 -29.29 1.45
C VAL A 167 -8.16 -28.43 1.36
N GLN A 168 -6.99 -29.07 1.17
CA GLN A 168 -5.72 -28.35 1.01
C GLN A 168 -5.69 -27.54 -0.30
N ILE A 169 -6.21 -28.08 -1.41
CA ILE A 169 -6.35 -27.33 -2.66
C ILE A 169 -7.21 -26.08 -2.44
N ARG A 170 -8.39 -26.21 -1.81
CA ARG A 170 -9.23 -25.04 -1.47
C ARG A 170 -8.50 -24.06 -0.58
N SER A 171 -7.88 -24.53 0.50
CA SER A 171 -7.22 -23.67 1.47
C SER A 171 -6.13 -22.83 0.83
N TYR A 172 -5.25 -23.45 0.03
CA TYR A 172 -4.15 -22.76 -0.63
C TYR A 172 -4.66 -21.73 -1.65
N TYR A 173 -5.53 -22.14 -2.57
CA TYR A 173 -5.98 -21.23 -3.63
C TYR A 173 -6.94 -20.15 -3.12
N ASN A 174 -7.78 -20.43 -2.11
CA ASN A 174 -8.60 -19.38 -1.48
C ASN A 174 -7.72 -18.32 -0.80
N HIS A 175 -6.61 -18.74 -0.17
CA HIS A 175 -5.65 -17.80 0.41
C HIS A 175 -5.00 -16.94 -0.68
N MET A 176 -4.60 -17.52 -1.81
CA MET A 176 -4.05 -16.79 -2.94
C MET A 176 -5.07 -15.84 -3.58
N GLU A 177 -6.30 -16.29 -3.80
CA GLU A 177 -7.40 -15.44 -4.30
C GLU A 177 -7.63 -14.25 -3.37
N LYS A 178 -7.69 -14.49 -2.05
CA LYS A 178 -7.88 -13.43 -1.06
C LYS A 178 -6.74 -12.42 -1.07
N GLN A 179 -5.48 -12.87 -1.12
CA GLN A 179 -4.35 -11.96 -1.21
C GLN A 179 -4.38 -11.14 -2.51
N THR A 180 -4.71 -11.74 -3.66
CA THR A 180 -4.80 -11.02 -4.93
C THR A 180 -5.95 -10.01 -4.92
N GLN A 181 -7.10 -10.37 -4.34
CA GLN A 181 -8.23 -9.46 -4.17
C GLN A 181 -7.87 -8.28 -3.24
N ASP A 182 -7.20 -8.55 -2.13
CA ASP A 182 -6.74 -7.52 -1.20
C ASP A 182 -5.78 -6.54 -1.89
N ARG A 183 -4.87 -7.03 -2.75
CA ARG A 183 -4.01 -6.16 -3.58
C ARG A 183 -4.82 -5.32 -4.56
N MET A 184 -5.84 -5.92 -5.18
CA MET A 184 -6.72 -5.24 -6.13
C MET A 184 -7.47 -4.08 -5.47
N ASP A 185 -8.03 -4.29 -4.28
CA ASP A 185 -8.78 -3.26 -3.56
C ASP A 185 -7.90 -2.03 -3.27
N ILE A 186 -6.67 -2.27 -2.84
CA ILE A 186 -5.67 -1.23 -2.57
C ILE A 186 -5.29 -0.48 -3.86
N ILE A 187 -5.05 -1.20 -4.96
CA ILE A 187 -4.65 -0.57 -6.24
C ILE A 187 -5.79 0.22 -6.86
N ASN A 188 -7.04 -0.28 -6.79
CA ASN A 188 -8.21 0.47 -7.24
C ASN A 188 -8.32 1.80 -6.51
N TYR A 189 -8.08 1.78 -5.20
CA TYR A 189 -8.08 3.00 -4.40
C TYR A 189 -7.00 3.99 -4.83
N LEU A 190 -5.77 3.51 -5.06
CA LEU A 190 -4.70 4.37 -5.58
C LEU A 190 -5.02 4.96 -6.96
N VAL A 191 -5.58 4.16 -7.85
CA VAL A 191 -6.03 4.63 -9.16
C VAL A 191 -7.06 5.73 -8.98
N ASP A 192 -8.04 5.55 -8.10
CA ASP A 192 -9.09 6.53 -7.85
C ASP A 192 -8.56 7.81 -7.18
N LEU A 193 -7.56 7.70 -6.31
CA LEU A 193 -6.87 8.86 -5.73
C LEU A 193 -6.06 9.65 -6.77
N GLN A 194 -5.41 8.95 -7.71
CA GLN A 194 -4.54 9.56 -8.71
C GLN A 194 -5.32 10.10 -9.92
N LYS A 195 -6.53 9.59 -10.18
CA LYS A 195 -7.38 10.06 -11.28
C LYS A 195 -7.59 11.58 -11.21
N GLY A 196 -7.21 12.26 -12.28
CA GLY A 196 -7.39 13.71 -12.39
C GLY A 196 -6.29 14.53 -11.72
N SER A 197 -5.20 13.88 -11.25
CA SER A 197 -3.97 14.56 -10.82
C SER A 197 -3.23 15.26 -11.99
N GLY A 198 -3.54 14.89 -13.24
CA GLY A 198 -2.88 15.40 -14.43
C GLY A 198 -1.56 14.69 -14.78
N GLU A 199 -1.18 13.67 -14.01
CA GLU A 199 0.04 12.89 -14.21
C GLU A 199 -0.21 11.61 -15.03
N GLU A 200 -0.40 11.76 -16.35
CA GLU A 200 -0.79 10.66 -17.26
C GLU A 200 0.13 9.42 -17.19
N GLU A 201 1.44 9.60 -16.98
CA GLU A 201 2.37 8.47 -16.85
C GLU A 201 2.10 7.63 -15.59
N THR A 202 1.72 8.26 -14.49
CA THR A 202 1.43 7.57 -13.22
C THR A 202 0.11 6.82 -13.31
N GLU A 203 -0.91 7.45 -13.89
CA GLU A 203 -2.21 6.83 -14.15
C GLU A 203 -2.04 5.58 -15.04
N LYS A 204 -1.24 5.68 -16.11
CA LYS A 204 -0.96 4.55 -17.00
C LYS A 204 -0.20 3.42 -16.30
N LYS A 205 0.77 3.73 -15.42
CA LYS A 205 1.49 2.72 -14.63
C LYS A 205 0.54 1.98 -13.68
N LEU A 206 -0.30 2.71 -12.96
CA LEU A 206 -1.29 2.13 -12.06
C LEU A 206 -2.31 1.27 -12.81
N GLN A 207 -2.75 1.72 -13.99
CA GLN A 207 -3.64 0.93 -14.86
C GLN A 207 -3.00 -0.40 -15.29
N ASN A 208 -1.73 -0.38 -15.71
CA ASN A 208 -1.00 -1.61 -16.05
C ASN A 208 -0.87 -2.57 -14.86
N ILE A 209 -0.62 -2.03 -13.65
CA ILE A 209 -0.57 -2.83 -12.41
C ILE A 209 -1.94 -3.44 -12.12
N GLN A 210 -3.01 -2.65 -12.23
CA GLN A 210 -4.37 -3.12 -12.04
C GLN A 210 -4.69 -4.29 -12.98
N ASP A 211 -4.35 -4.17 -14.27
CA ASP A 211 -4.62 -5.23 -15.26
C ASP A 211 -3.75 -6.47 -15.03
N SER A 212 -2.50 -6.29 -14.58
CA SER A 212 -1.65 -7.41 -14.14
C SER A 212 -2.27 -8.19 -12.98
N ILE A 213 -2.81 -7.50 -11.97
CA ILE A 213 -3.47 -8.14 -10.82
C ILE A 213 -4.77 -8.84 -11.24
N LYS A 214 -5.55 -8.27 -12.17
CA LYS A 214 -6.73 -8.95 -12.75
C LYS A 214 -6.33 -10.27 -13.40
N ASN A 215 -5.27 -10.24 -14.20
CA ASN A 215 -4.77 -11.43 -14.89
C ASN A 215 -4.24 -12.47 -13.88
N GLN A 216 -3.57 -12.03 -12.82
CA GLN A 216 -3.13 -12.90 -11.73
C GLN A 216 -4.33 -13.57 -11.05
N LEU A 217 -5.40 -12.84 -10.74
CA LEU A 217 -6.59 -13.41 -10.11
C LEU A 217 -7.23 -14.49 -10.99
N GLN A 218 -7.39 -14.20 -12.29
CA GLN A 218 -7.90 -15.18 -13.26
C GLN A 218 -6.97 -16.39 -13.39
N GLN A 219 -5.66 -16.20 -13.30
CA GLN A 219 -4.70 -17.29 -13.32
C GLN A 219 -4.84 -18.17 -12.09
N VAL A 220 -4.94 -17.59 -10.89
CA VAL A 220 -5.14 -18.32 -9.63
C VAL A 220 -6.43 -19.16 -9.67
N GLN A 221 -7.52 -18.59 -10.19
CA GLN A 221 -8.79 -19.32 -10.36
C GLN A 221 -8.66 -20.49 -11.35
N ARG A 222 -8.00 -20.29 -12.49
CA ARG A 222 -7.73 -21.36 -13.45
C ARG A 222 -6.82 -22.45 -12.86
N ASP A 223 -5.80 -22.07 -12.12
CA ASP A 223 -4.87 -23.01 -11.49
C ASP A 223 -5.56 -23.83 -10.40
N LYS A 224 -6.48 -23.24 -9.65
CA LYS A 224 -7.35 -23.95 -8.71
C LYS A 224 -8.18 -25.02 -9.40
N GLU A 225 -8.89 -24.67 -10.47
CA GLU A 225 -9.67 -25.64 -11.26
C GLU A 225 -8.79 -26.76 -11.83
N ASN A 226 -7.62 -26.40 -12.34
CA ASN A 226 -6.66 -27.37 -12.87
C ASN A 226 -6.11 -28.30 -11.78
N ALA A 227 -5.87 -27.79 -10.58
CA ALA A 227 -5.43 -28.60 -9.44
C ALA A 227 -6.49 -29.62 -9.03
N PHE A 228 -7.78 -29.26 -9.02
CA PHE A 228 -8.86 -30.23 -8.79
C PHE A 228 -8.89 -31.32 -9.85
N LYS A 229 -8.86 -30.92 -11.13
CA LYS A 229 -8.85 -31.87 -12.26
C LYS A 229 -7.65 -32.83 -12.19
N GLN A 230 -6.46 -32.31 -11.88
CA GLN A 230 -5.25 -33.12 -11.78
C GLN A 230 -5.26 -34.09 -10.59
N ALA A 231 -5.90 -33.69 -9.49
CA ALA A 231 -6.07 -34.54 -8.31
C ALA A 231 -7.24 -35.53 -8.45
N GLY A 232 -7.97 -35.52 -9.57
CA GLY A 232 -9.05 -36.46 -9.87
C GLY A 232 -10.38 -36.11 -9.20
N PHE A 233 -10.62 -34.83 -8.93
CA PHE A 233 -11.85 -34.30 -8.33
C PHE A 233 -12.66 -33.43 -9.29
#